data_AF-A0A7Y8ME37-F1
#
_entry.id   AF-A0A7Y8ME37-F1
#
_cell.length_a   1.000
_cell.length_b   1.000
_cell.length_c   1.000
_cell.angle_alpha   90.00
_cell.angle_beta   90.00
_cell.angle_gamma   90.00
#
_symmetry.space_group_name_H-M   'P 1'
#
loop_
_entity.id
_entity.type
_entity.pdbx_description
1 polymer ?
#
loop_
_entity_poly.entity_id
_entity_poly.type
_entity_poly.pdbx_seq_one_letter_code
_entity_poly.pdbx_strand_id
1 'polypeptide(L)'
;VTEFCIPVIAGNVRGKAPVEGRPLTQEERGALGAQGYGATVMYMADGGSVLLDMGGANSTVWFRNADCIGAVDIVEAALKRDFPAIRPLTDEPNPQDPNLRSRGFALDLGGGKRCTIALGYPLAHATGDSLIFAVRVTALVS
;
A
#
# COMPACT_ATOMS: atom_id res chain seq x y z
N VAL A 1 5.38 -4.49 0.46
CA VAL A 1 4.76 -3.98 1.72
C VAL A 1 5.60 -4.36 2.94
N THR A 2 5.80 -5.65 3.21
CA THR A 2 6.53 -6.12 4.41
C THR A 2 8.03 -5.85 4.37
N GLU A 3 8.65 -5.91 3.20
CA GLU A 3 10.09 -5.67 3.01
C GLU A 3 10.46 -4.18 2.93
N PHE A 4 9.49 -3.28 2.75
CA PHE A 4 9.76 -1.86 2.55
C PHE A 4 8.85 -0.95 3.39
N CYS A 5 7.56 -0.87 3.10
CA CYS A 5 6.65 0.08 3.77
C CYS A 5 6.62 -0.08 5.30
N ILE A 6 6.55 -1.30 5.81
CA ILE A 6 6.57 -1.55 7.25
C ILE A 6 7.93 -1.15 7.86
N PRO A 7 9.08 -1.59 7.32
CA PRO A 7 10.39 -1.09 7.75
C PRO A 7 10.56 0.43 7.68
N VAL A 8 10.03 1.10 6.65
CA VAL A 8 10.05 2.58 6.51
C VAL A 8 9.37 3.19 7.72
N ILE A 9 8.15 2.74 8.02
CA ILE A 9 7.36 3.23 9.16
C ILE A 9 8.02 2.87 10.50
N ALA A 10 8.65 1.70 10.60
CA ALA A 10 9.40 1.30 11.79
C ALA A 10 10.69 2.12 12.00
N GLY A 11 11.16 2.86 11.00
CA GLY A 11 12.46 3.55 10.99
C GLY A 11 13.65 2.59 10.81
N ASN A 12 13.40 1.40 10.26
CA ASN A 12 14.36 0.30 10.17
C ASN A 12 14.83 -0.01 8.74
N VAL A 13 14.55 0.85 7.76
CA VAL A 13 15.01 0.60 6.38
C VAL A 13 16.52 0.58 6.34
N ARG A 14 17.06 -0.59 6.01
CA ARG A 14 18.47 -0.79 5.70
C ARG A 14 18.56 -1.27 4.25
N GLY A 15 18.50 -0.35 3.28
CA GLY A 15 18.74 -0.72 1.88
C GLY A 15 18.06 0.18 0.86
N LYS A 16 18.46 0.00 -0.40
CA LYS A 16 17.75 0.52 -1.58
C LYS A 16 16.63 -0.46 -1.94
N ALA A 17 15.53 0.05 -2.51
CA ALA A 17 14.55 -0.83 -3.14
C ALA A 17 15.24 -1.73 -4.18
N PRO A 18 14.83 -3.00 -4.32
CA PRO A 18 15.51 -3.97 -5.20
C PRO A 18 15.39 -3.63 -6.70
N VAL A 19 14.51 -2.69 -7.04
CA VAL A 19 14.28 -2.18 -8.39
C VAL A 19 14.61 -0.69 -8.39
N GLU A 20 15.22 -0.19 -9.47
CA GLU A 20 15.41 1.24 -9.66
C GLU A 20 14.10 1.87 -10.13
N GLY A 21 13.60 2.83 -9.34
CA GLY A 21 12.37 3.56 -9.66
C GLY A 21 12.66 4.98 -10.11
N ARG A 22 11.73 5.58 -10.85
CA ARG A 22 11.78 6.98 -11.27
C ARG A 22 11.11 7.86 -10.20
N PRO A 23 11.82 8.78 -9.54
CA PRO A 23 11.19 9.77 -8.68
C PRO A 23 10.25 10.67 -9.50
N LEU A 24 9.07 10.97 -8.95
CA LEU A 24 8.13 11.90 -9.56
C LEU A 24 8.38 13.34 -9.09
N THR A 25 8.18 14.30 -9.99
CA THR A 25 8.20 15.74 -9.65
C THR A 25 6.98 16.13 -8.83
N GLN A 26 6.98 17.31 -8.19
CA GLN A 26 5.78 17.78 -7.47
C GLN A 26 4.56 17.95 -8.39
N GLU A 27 4.76 18.35 -9.64
CA GLU A 27 3.70 18.48 -10.63
C GLU A 27 3.08 17.12 -10.96
N GLU A 28 3.91 16.12 -11.25
CA GLU A 28 3.45 14.74 -11.51
C GLU A 28 2.71 14.17 -10.29
N ARG A 29 3.18 14.47 -9.07
CA ARG A 29 2.52 14.07 -7.83
C ARG A 29 1.15 14.75 -7.66
N GLY A 30 1.06 16.04 -7.98
CA GLY A 30 -0.18 16.79 -7.96
C GLY A 30 -1.21 16.23 -8.93
N ALA A 31 -0.78 15.85 -10.14
CA ALA A 31 -1.63 15.20 -11.14
C ALA A 31 -2.20 13.84 -10.66
N LEU A 32 -1.51 13.16 -9.74
CA LEU A 32 -1.93 11.89 -9.14
C LEU A 32 -2.75 12.07 -7.85
N GLY A 33 -3.01 13.31 -7.43
CA GLY A 33 -3.71 13.60 -6.17
C GLY A 33 -2.88 13.29 -4.91
N ALA A 34 -1.56 13.08 -5.04
CA ALA A 34 -0.69 12.93 -3.90
C ALA A 34 -0.54 14.28 -3.16
N GLN A 35 -0.33 14.25 -1.85
CA GLN A 35 -0.17 15.48 -1.07
C GLN A 35 1.13 16.20 -1.45
N GLY A 36 1.15 17.53 -1.33
CA GLY A 36 2.27 18.39 -1.77
C GLY A 36 3.60 18.21 -1.03
N TYR A 37 3.69 17.30 -0.07
CA TYR A 37 4.90 16.99 0.70
C TYR A 37 5.20 15.48 0.64
N GLY A 38 6.46 15.10 0.89
CA GLY A 38 6.91 13.69 0.80
C GLY A 38 7.67 13.39 -0.49
N ALA A 39 7.73 12.12 -0.88
CA ALA A 39 8.33 11.66 -2.13
C ALA A 39 7.50 10.52 -2.74
N THR A 40 7.31 10.56 -4.06
CA THR A 40 6.71 9.45 -4.81
C THR A 40 7.73 8.87 -5.78
N VAL A 41 7.83 7.55 -5.83
CA VAL A 41 8.65 6.80 -6.77
C VAL A 41 7.74 5.93 -7.62
N MET A 42 7.93 5.97 -8.93
CA MET A 42 7.24 5.11 -9.89
C MET A 42 8.16 3.96 -10.32
N TYR A 43 7.65 2.74 -10.22
CA TYR A 43 8.28 1.54 -10.76
C TYR A 43 7.50 1.07 -11.97
N MET A 44 8.20 0.83 -13.08
CA MET A 44 7.59 0.26 -14.28
C MET A 44 7.41 -1.25 -14.07
N ALA A 45 6.24 -1.76 -14.43
CA ALA A 45 5.94 -3.19 -14.47
C ALA A 45 5.33 -3.54 -15.84
N ASP A 46 5.36 -4.81 -16.20
CA ASP A 46 4.74 -5.27 -17.45
C ASP A 46 3.24 -4.97 -17.40
N GLY A 47 2.76 -4.07 -18.27
CA GLY A 47 1.33 -3.69 -18.32
C GLY A 47 0.90 -2.55 -17.40
N GLY A 48 1.82 -1.87 -16.70
CA GLY A 48 1.46 -0.72 -15.86
C GLY A 48 2.60 -0.09 -15.07
N SER A 49 2.22 0.65 -14.02
CA SER A 49 3.16 1.22 -13.07
C SER A 49 2.70 1.01 -11.64
N VAL A 50 3.67 0.77 -10.75
CA VAL A 50 3.48 0.69 -9.31
C VAL A 50 4.03 1.96 -8.71
N LEU A 51 3.17 2.70 -8.01
CA LEU A 51 3.55 3.95 -7.36
C LEU A 51 3.75 3.70 -5.87
N LEU A 52 4.84 4.25 -5.34
CA LEU A 52 5.17 4.25 -3.93
C LEU A 52 5.27 5.70 -3.47
N ASP A 53 4.31 6.15 -2.66
CA ASP A 53 4.34 7.46 -2.00
C ASP A 53 4.73 7.31 -0.55
N MET A 54 5.58 8.22 -0.08
CA MET A 54 6.08 8.28 1.27
C MET A 54 5.94 9.71 1.78
N GLY A 55 5.14 9.93 2.81
CA GLY A 55 4.88 11.26 3.35
C GLY A 55 4.46 11.22 4.82
N GLY A 56 5.14 12.00 5.66
CA GLY A 56 4.81 12.10 7.08
C GLY A 56 4.75 10.74 7.78
N ALA A 57 3.58 10.39 8.32
CA ALA A 57 3.34 9.14 9.04
C ALA A 57 2.85 8.00 8.14
N ASN A 58 2.85 8.14 6.81
CA ASN A 58 2.30 7.13 5.91
C ASN A 58 3.25 6.72 4.78
N SER A 59 3.04 5.50 4.30
CA SER A 59 3.59 4.98 3.05
C SER A 59 2.47 4.28 2.29
N THR A 60 2.26 4.65 1.04
CA THR A 60 1.21 4.10 0.18
C THR A 60 1.82 3.46 -1.05
N VAL A 61 1.43 2.23 -1.37
CA VAL A 61 1.70 1.58 -2.66
C VAL A 61 0.40 1.42 -3.41
N TRP A 62 0.34 1.79 -4.68
CA TRP A 62 -0.85 1.54 -5.50
C TRP A 62 -0.50 1.30 -6.96
N PHE A 63 -1.41 0.60 -7.65
CA PHE A 63 -1.35 0.33 -9.07
C PHE A 63 -2.77 0.04 -9.59
N ARG A 64 -2.91 -0.04 -10.91
CA ARG A 64 -4.18 -0.30 -11.62
C ARG A 64 -4.05 -1.48 -12.57
N ASN A 65 -5.19 -1.94 -13.12
CA ASN A 65 -5.35 -2.95 -14.17
C ASN A 65 -5.46 -4.41 -13.66
N ALA A 66 -5.35 -5.38 -14.58
CA ALA A 66 -5.64 -6.80 -14.35
C ALA A 66 -4.85 -7.40 -13.17
N ASP A 67 -3.63 -6.93 -12.92
CA ASP A 67 -2.79 -7.39 -11.82
C ASP A 67 -3.35 -7.05 -10.44
N CYS A 68 -4.37 -6.19 -10.35
CA CYS A 68 -5.03 -5.85 -9.09
C CYS A 68 -5.87 -7.02 -8.55
N ILE A 69 -6.34 -7.92 -9.42
CA ILE A 69 -7.14 -9.07 -9.02
C ILE A 69 -6.22 -10.11 -8.36
N GLY A 70 -6.53 -10.47 -7.12
CA GLY A 70 -5.72 -11.42 -6.32
C GLY A 70 -4.51 -10.81 -5.61
N ALA A 71 -4.20 -9.53 -5.84
CA ALA A 71 -3.12 -8.83 -5.14
C ALA A 71 -3.31 -8.82 -3.61
N VAL A 72 -4.57 -8.79 -3.14
CA VAL A 72 -4.91 -8.89 -1.71
C VAL A 72 -4.39 -10.19 -1.09
N ASP A 73 -4.52 -11.32 -1.79
CA ASP A 73 -4.10 -12.63 -1.27
C ASP A 73 -2.58 -12.73 -1.18
N ILE A 74 -1.86 -12.15 -2.17
CA ILE A 74 -0.40 -12.08 -2.17
C ILE A 74 0.11 -11.24 -0.99
N VAL A 75 -0.49 -10.06 -0.77
CA VAL A 75 -0.12 -9.19 0.35
C VAL A 75 -0.43 -9.86 1.68
N GLU A 76 -1.59 -10.51 1.81
CA GLU A 76 -1.93 -11.25 3.02
C GLU A 76 -1.00 -12.42 3.30
N ALA A 77 -0.62 -13.19 2.28
CA ALA A 77 0.32 -14.29 2.43
C ALA A 77 1.67 -13.76 2.95
N ALA A 78 2.15 -12.65 2.40
CA ALA A 78 3.38 -12.00 2.89
C ALA A 78 3.23 -11.50 4.34
N LEU A 79 2.12 -10.85 4.66
CA LEU A 79 1.84 -10.39 6.03
C LEU A 79 1.78 -11.55 7.03
N LYS A 80 1.11 -12.66 6.69
CA LYS A 80 1.02 -13.84 7.56
C LYS A 80 2.35 -14.56 7.71
N ARG A 81 3.19 -14.57 6.67
CA ARG A 81 4.54 -15.13 6.74
C ARG A 81 5.43 -14.34 7.71
N ASP A 82 5.43 -13.01 7.57
CA ASP A 82 6.35 -12.14 8.33
C ASP A 82 5.78 -11.80 9.73
N PHE A 83 4.45 -11.83 9.88
CA PHE A 83 3.72 -11.59 11.13
C PHE A 83 2.63 -12.66 11.36
N PRO A 84 2.98 -13.88 11.82
CA PRO A 84 2.04 -15.01 11.90
C PRO A 84 0.78 -14.80 12.75
N ALA A 85 0.86 -13.89 13.72
CA ALA A 85 -0.26 -13.53 14.59
C ALA A 85 -1.20 -12.48 13.97
N ILE A 86 -0.86 -11.89 12.82
CA ILE A 86 -1.67 -10.82 12.21
C ILE A 86 -3.06 -11.33 11.83
N ARG A 87 -4.09 -10.53 12.11
CA ARG A 87 -5.49 -10.83 11.75
C ARG A 87 -6.13 -9.58 11.15
N PRO A 88 -7.05 -9.74 10.18
CA PRO A 88 -7.88 -8.62 9.73
C PRO A 88 -8.67 -8.05 10.91
N LEU A 89 -8.68 -6.73 11.04
CA LEU A 89 -9.54 -6.01 11.97
C LEU A 89 -10.90 -5.68 11.33
N THR A 90 -10.88 -5.36 10.05
CA THR A 90 -12.06 -4.98 9.28
C THR A 90 -11.97 -5.58 7.89
N ASP A 91 -13.13 -5.87 7.28
CA ASP A 91 -13.24 -6.20 5.87
C ASP A 91 -14.61 -5.74 5.34
N GLU A 92 -14.61 -4.58 4.71
CA GLU A 92 -15.81 -3.78 4.47
C GLU A 92 -15.95 -3.46 2.98
N PRO A 93 -17.19 -3.42 2.45
CA PRO A 93 -17.44 -2.89 1.13
C PRO A 93 -17.10 -1.40 1.08
N ASN A 94 -16.58 -0.93 -0.06
CA ASN A 94 -16.38 0.50 -0.27
C ASN A 94 -17.75 1.18 -0.47
N PRO A 95 -18.06 2.26 0.27
CA PRO A 95 -19.38 2.89 0.20
C PRO A 95 -19.63 3.67 -1.10
N GLN A 96 -18.58 3.99 -1.86
CA GLN A 96 -18.67 4.71 -3.14
C GLN A 96 -18.56 3.80 -4.36
N ASP A 97 -17.95 2.62 -4.22
CA ASP A 97 -17.81 1.65 -5.32
C ASP A 97 -18.12 0.23 -4.84
N PRO A 98 -19.25 -0.38 -5.27
CA PRO A 98 -19.63 -1.73 -4.84
C PRO A 98 -18.68 -2.82 -5.32
N ASN A 99 -17.82 -2.54 -6.30
CA ASN A 99 -16.81 -3.47 -6.80
C ASN A 99 -15.48 -3.39 -6.03
N LEU A 100 -15.39 -2.51 -5.04
CA LEU A 100 -14.21 -2.36 -4.19
C LEU A 100 -14.49 -2.81 -2.75
N ARG A 101 -13.45 -3.34 -2.12
CA ARG A 101 -13.44 -3.65 -0.69
C ARG A 101 -12.23 -3.01 -0.02
N SER A 102 -12.37 -2.81 1.28
CA SER A 102 -11.32 -2.32 2.15
C SER A 102 -11.06 -3.34 3.26
N ARG A 103 -9.80 -3.68 3.50
CA ARG A 103 -9.40 -4.58 4.59
C ARG A 103 -8.33 -3.95 5.46
N GLY A 104 -8.60 -3.90 6.76
CA GLY A 104 -7.73 -3.27 7.75
C GLY A 104 -6.97 -4.28 8.60
N PHE A 105 -5.75 -3.94 8.99
CA PHE A 105 -4.93 -4.67 9.97
C PHE A 105 -4.30 -3.68 10.95
N ALA A 106 -4.03 -4.11 12.17
CA ALA A 106 -3.12 -3.43 13.08
C ALA A 106 -1.92 -4.31 13.36
N LEU A 107 -0.78 -3.67 13.52
CA LEU A 107 0.48 -4.35 13.78
C LEU A 107 1.23 -3.62 14.90
N ASP A 108 1.69 -4.41 15.88
CA ASP A 108 2.69 -3.98 16.86
C ASP A 108 4.08 -4.27 16.28
N LEU A 109 4.89 -3.23 16.16
CA LEU A 109 6.25 -3.29 15.61
C LEU A 109 7.29 -3.49 16.72
N GLY A 110 6.86 -3.59 17.97
CA GLY A 110 7.71 -3.62 19.15
C GLY A 110 8.20 -2.22 19.54
N GLY A 111 8.70 -2.10 20.78
CA GLY A 111 9.28 -0.84 21.28
C GLY A 111 8.27 0.32 21.33
N GLY A 112 6.98 0.02 21.52
CA GLY A 112 5.91 1.01 21.57
C GLY A 112 5.43 1.52 20.21
N LYS A 113 6.05 1.08 19.11
CA LYS A 113 5.68 1.49 17.75
C LYS A 113 4.55 0.62 17.25
N ARG A 114 3.49 1.24 16.74
CA ARG A 114 2.36 0.54 16.11
C ARG A 114 2.05 1.14 14.75
N CYS A 115 1.45 0.34 13.87
CA CYS A 115 0.93 0.84 12.61
C CYS A 115 -0.39 0.17 12.23
N THR A 116 -1.13 0.82 11.34
CA THR A 116 -2.26 0.23 10.64
C THR A 116 -1.92 -0.02 9.18
N ILE A 117 -2.44 -1.09 8.63
CA ILE A 117 -2.35 -1.40 7.21
C ILE A 117 -3.77 -1.41 6.66
N ALA A 118 -4.05 -0.57 5.67
CA ALA A 118 -5.33 -0.52 4.98
C ALA A 118 -5.11 -0.95 3.52
N LEU A 119 -5.78 -2.02 3.11
CA LEU A 119 -5.84 -2.48 1.73
C LEU A 119 -7.13 -1.97 1.10
N GLY A 120 -7.05 -1.43 -0.11
CA GLY A 120 -8.19 -1.23 -1.02
C GLY A 120 -7.99 -2.12 -2.23
N TYR A 121 -8.98 -2.94 -2.57
CA TYR A 121 -8.83 -3.96 -3.61
C TYR A 121 -10.15 -4.24 -4.36
N PRO A 122 -10.07 -4.64 -5.64
CA PRO A 122 -11.25 -4.98 -6.42
C PRO A 122 -11.79 -6.36 -6.05
N LEU A 123 -13.10 -6.53 -6.22
CA LEU A 123 -13.73 -7.84 -6.32
C LEU A 123 -13.28 -8.54 -7.61
N ALA A 124 -13.33 -9.87 -7.61
CA ALA A 124 -12.85 -10.70 -8.73
C ALA A 124 -13.53 -10.41 -10.08
N HIS A 125 -14.74 -9.84 -10.07
CA HIS A 125 -15.51 -9.50 -11.27
C HIS A 125 -15.47 -8.00 -11.60
N ALA A 126 -14.67 -7.20 -10.89
CA ALA A 126 -14.54 -5.77 -11.16
C ALA A 126 -13.94 -5.52 -12.55
N THR A 127 -14.34 -4.43 -13.19
CA THR A 127 -13.86 -4.02 -14.51
C THR A 127 -13.69 -2.50 -14.57
N GLY A 128 -12.92 -2.01 -15.54
CA GLY A 128 -12.77 -0.56 -15.76
C GLY A 128 -12.09 0.14 -14.59
N ASP A 129 -12.65 1.28 -14.17
CA ASP A 129 -12.05 2.16 -13.16
C ASP A 129 -11.95 1.54 -11.76
N SER A 130 -12.72 0.49 -11.49
CA SER A 130 -12.65 -0.28 -10.24
C SER A 130 -11.41 -1.17 -10.17
N LEU A 131 -10.63 -1.35 -11.25
CA LEU A 131 -9.37 -2.12 -11.24
C LEU A 131 -8.23 -1.32 -10.63
N ILE A 132 -8.32 -1.09 -9.31
CA ILE A 132 -7.32 -0.39 -8.52
C ILE A 132 -7.01 -1.18 -7.25
N PHE A 133 -5.72 -1.38 -6.99
CA PHE A 133 -5.23 -1.92 -5.73
C PHE A 133 -4.38 -0.88 -5.03
N ALA A 134 -4.59 -0.73 -3.72
CA ALA A 134 -3.80 0.17 -2.89
C ALA A 134 -3.51 -0.47 -1.52
N VAL A 135 -2.32 -0.21 -1.01
CA VAL A 135 -1.92 -0.53 0.35
C VAL A 135 -1.41 0.75 0.99
N ARG A 136 -2.03 1.15 2.09
CA ARG A 136 -1.52 2.25 2.92
C ARG A 136 -1.09 1.70 4.26
N VAL A 137 0.15 1.99 4.64
CA VAL A 137 0.68 1.76 5.98
C VAL A 137 0.78 3.10 6.69
N THR A 138 0.20 3.21 7.87
CA THR A 138 0.18 4.45 8.67
C THR A 138 0.74 4.18 10.05
N ALA A 139 1.73 4.96 10.47
CA ALA A 139 2.23 4.96 11.84
C ALA A 139 1.15 5.45 12.80
N LEU A 140 0.96 4.74 13.91
CA LEU A 140 0.17 5.23 15.02
C LEU A 140 1.13 5.92 15.99
N VAL A 141 0.99 7.23 16.13
CA VAL A 141 1.75 8.00 17.11
C VAL A 141 1.15 7.68 18.48
N SER A 142 1.98 7.16 19.39
CA SER A 142 1.65 7.01 20.82
C SER A 142 1.88 8.32 21.56
#